data_AF-A0A2V6ECX8-F1
#
_entry.id   AF-A0A2V6ECX8-F1
#
_cell.length_a   1.000
_cell.length_b   1.000
_cell.length_c   1.000
_cell.angle_alpha   90.00
_cell.angle_beta   90.00
_cell.angle_gamma   90.00
#
_symmetry.space_group_name_H-M   'P 1'
#
loop_
_entity.id
_entity.type
_entity.pdbx_description
1 polymer ?
#
loop_
_entity_poly.entity_id
_entity_poly.type
_entity_poly.pdbx_seq_one_letter_code
_entity_poly.pdbx_strand_id
1 'polypeptide(L)'
;MIEHLSKPEYVHVLLNALPVHGLAVGVLGLVIALLSKTRAARVTALALVMVSAASAWPVYHYGEAGYDRVKSMVDEAGDKWLDEHMRRGKQLIYVFYVVAALSAVGIVGEFAAPKAAVPLAIATLILAAANLGVGGYIAYAGGRVRHKEFRFEAPPEPQPEQHHDD
;
A
#
# COMPACT_ATOMS: atom_id res chain seq x y z
N MET A 1 -4.46 9.32 -23.56
CA MET A 1 -4.42 9.32 -22.08
C MET A 1 -5.60 8.55 -21.48
N ILE A 2 -6.85 8.99 -21.67
CA ILE A 2 -8.04 8.31 -21.10
C ILE A 2 -8.19 6.86 -21.60
N GLU A 3 -7.86 6.60 -22.86
CA GLU A 3 -7.88 5.24 -23.44
C GLU A 3 -7.03 4.22 -22.68
N HIS A 4 -5.92 4.65 -22.06
CA HIS A 4 -5.04 3.76 -21.29
C HIS A 4 -5.57 3.40 -19.91
N LEU A 5 -6.65 4.04 -19.43
CA LEU A 5 -7.32 3.63 -18.18
C LEU A 5 -7.98 2.24 -18.30
N SER A 6 -8.10 1.71 -19.53
CA SER A 6 -8.51 0.32 -19.78
C SER A 6 -7.38 -0.70 -19.58
N LYS A 7 -6.11 -0.26 -19.48
CA LYS A 7 -4.94 -1.12 -19.28
C LYS A 7 -4.64 -1.25 -17.79
N PRO A 8 -4.83 -2.41 -17.16
CA PRO A 8 -4.72 -2.53 -15.72
C PRO A 8 -3.27 -2.30 -15.23
N GLU A 9 -2.24 -2.71 -15.97
CA GLU A 9 -0.84 -2.40 -15.62
C GLU A 9 -0.55 -0.89 -15.58
N TYR A 10 -1.22 -0.09 -16.42
CA TYR A 10 -1.11 1.38 -16.38
C TYR A 10 -1.81 1.94 -15.14
N VAL A 11 -3.02 1.46 -14.84
CA VAL A 11 -3.79 1.91 -13.66
C VAL A 11 -3.07 1.51 -12.36
N HIS A 12 -2.47 0.33 -12.30
CA HIS A 12 -1.64 -0.09 -11.17
C HIS A 12 -0.52 0.94 -10.92
N VAL A 13 0.29 1.26 -11.93
CA VAL A 13 1.40 2.22 -11.79
C VAL A 13 0.91 3.62 -11.47
N LEU A 14 -0.21 4.05 -12.03
CA LEU A 14 -0.82 5.35 -11.73
C LEU A 14 -1.20 5.47 -10.24
N LEU A 15 -1.70 4.39 -9.64
CA LEU A 15 -2.20 4.39 -8.27
C LEU A 15 -1.16 3.94 -7.23
N ASN A 16 -0.10 3.23 -7.62
CA ASN A 16 0.83 2.60 -6.68
C ASN A 16 1.61 3.58 -5.78
N ALA A 17 1.63 4.87 -6.12
CA ALA A 17 2.21 5.90 -5.29
C ALA A 17 1.38 6.12 -4.01
N LEU A 18 0.05 5.90 -4.05
CA LEU A 18 -0.84 6.21 -2.93
C LEU A 18 -0.57 5.35 -1.68
N PRO A 19 -0.45 4.00 -1.76
CA PRO A 19 -0.23 3.18 -0.58
C PRO A 19 1.08 3.49 0.18
N VAL A 20 2.09 4.05 -0.49
CA VAL A 20 3.39 4.38 0.12
C VAL A 20 3.58 5.88 0.31
N HIS A 21 3.60 6.66 -0.78
CA HIS A 21 3.84 8.11 -0.72
C HIS A 21 2.64 8.85 -0.14
N GLY A 22 1.43 8.51 -0.58
CA GLY A 22 0.20 9.08 0.00
C GLY A 22 0.10 8.78 1.50
N LEU A 23 0.39 7.54 1.89
CA LEU A 23 0.40 7.13 3.28
C LEU A 23 1.48 7.87 4.09
N ALA A 24 2.67 8.10 3.53
CA ALA A 24 3.74 8.83 4.20
C ALA A 24 3.33 10.29 4.46
N VAL A 25 2.68 10.94 3.49
CA VAL A 25 2.09 12.27 3.66
C VAL A 25 0.98 12.26 4.72
N GLY A 26 0.13 11.23 4.73
CA GLY A 26 -0.89 11.04 5.76
C GLY A 26 -0.31 10.87 7.17
N VAL A 27 0.75 10.08 7.32
CA VAL A 27 1.48 9.88 8.59
C VAL A 27 2.06 11.20 9.08
N LEU A 28 2.78 11.94 8.23
CA LEU A 28 3.32 13.25 8.59
C LEU A 28 2.20 14.24 8.96
N GLY A 29 1.12 14.27 8.18
CA GLY A 29 -0.07 15.05 8.47
C GLY A 29 -0.68 14.72 9.82
N LEU A 30 -0.71 13.44 10.20
CA LEU A 30 -1.28 12.99 11.47
C LEU A 30 -0.39 13.37 12.67
N VAL A 31 0.94 13.35 12.51
CA VAL A 31 1.88 13.91 13.49
C VAL A 31 1.59 15.40 13.69
N ILE A 32 1.51 16.18 12.61
CA ILE A 32 1.23 17.62 12.67
C ILE A 32 -0.14 17.89 13.30
N ALA A 33 -1.15 17.08 12.98
CA ALA A 33 -2.49 17.20 13.52
C ALA A 33 -2.57 16.94 15.03
N LEU A 34 -1.84 15.94 15.52
CA LEU A 34 -1.72 15.65 16.95
C LEU A 34 -1.04 16.80 17.70
N LEU A 35 0.01 17.39 17.11
CA LEU A 35 0.69 18.57 17.66
C LEU A 35 -0.19 19.84 17.65
N SER A 36 -0.96 20.02 16.57
CA SER A 36 -1.88 21.15 16.41
C SER A 36 -3.08 21.08 17.34
N LYS A 37 -3.40 19.88 17.86
CA LYS A 37 -4.52 19.60 18.78
C LYS A 37 -5.90 19.98 18.25
N THR A 38 -6.03 20.37 16.98
CA THR A 38 -7.33 20.69 16.37
C THR A 38 -7.99 19.42 15.82
N ARG A 39 -9.29 19.32 16.06
CA ARG A 39 -10.12 18.23 15.52
C ARG A 39 -10.08 18.20 13.99
N ALA A 40 -10.19 19.36 13.35
CA ALA A 40 -10.17 19.49 11.90
C ALA A 40 -8.87 18.92 11.30
N ALA A 41 -7.70 19.23 11.88
CA ALA A 41 -6.45 18.67 11.42
C ALA A 41 -6.41 17.15 11.57
N ARG A 42 -6.88 16.60 12.70
CA ARG A 42 -6.88 15.15 12.93
C ARG A 42 -7.81 14.42 11.97
N VAL A 43 -9.02 14.93 11.76
CA VAL A 43 -9.97 14.36 10.79
C VAL A 43 -9.37 14.37 9.37
N THR A 44 -8.79 15.48 8.93
CA THR A 44 -8.16 15.58 7.61
C THR A 44 -7.00 14.59 7.47
N ALA A 45 -6.13 14.50 8.47
CA ALA A 45 -4.99 13.59 8.43
C ALA A 45 -5.42 12.10 8.44
N LEU A 46 -6.39 11.74 9.28
CA LEU A 46 -6.98 10.40 9.28
C LEU A 46 -7.65 10.07 7.94
N ALA A 47 -8.33 11.03 7.30
CA ALA A 47 -8.90 10.82 5.98
C ALA A 47 -7.83 10.55 4.92
N LEU A 48 -6.70 11.27 4.95
CA LEU A 48 -5.55 11.02 4.07
C LEU A 48 -4.94 9.64 4.29
N VAL A 49 -4.75 9.24 5.56
CA VAL A 49 -4.28 7.89 5.91
C VAL A 49 -5.26 6.82 5.40
N MET A 50 -6.56 7.03 5.61
CA MET A 50 -7.62 6.10 5.20
C MET A 50 -7.64 5.91 3.70
N VAL A 51 -7.68 6.99 2.92
CA VAL A 51 -7.72 6.93 1.44
C VAL A 51 -6.44 6.30 0.90
N SER A 52 -5.28 6.68 1.45
CA SER A 52 -3.99 6.12 1.03
C SER A 52 -3.89 4.62 1.32
N ALA A 53 -4.31 4.18 2.51
CA ALA A 53 -4.30 2.77 2.86
C ALA A 53 -5.35 1.97 2.05
N ALA A 54 -6.57 2.50 1.91
CA ALA A 54 -7.63 1.86 1.12
C ALA A 54 -7.27 1.71 -0.36
N SER A 55 -6.44 2.62 -0.90
CA SER A 55 -5.95 2.53 -2.28
C SER A 55 -5.10 1.28 -2.56
N ALA A 56 -4.66 0.53 -1.54
CA ALA A 56 -4.00 -0.75 -1.74
C ALA A 56 -4.91 -1.77 -2.46
N TRP A 57 -6.23 -1.71 -2.29
CA TRP A 57 -7.16 -2.59 -3.00
C TRP A 57 -7.12 -2.40 -4.53
N PRO A 58 -7.38 -1.20 -5.09
CA PRO A 58 -7.33 -1.04 -6.54
C PRO A 58 -5.91 -1.25 -7.07
N VAL A 59 -4.86 -0.85 -6.33
CA VAL A 59 -3.47 -1.11 -6.74
C VAL A 59 -3.21 -2.61 -6.89
N TYR A 60 -3.59 -3.42 -5.91
CA TYR A 60 -3.43 -4.88 -6.00
C TYR A 60 -4.27 -5.47 -7.13
N HIS A 61 -5.56 -5.12 -7.20
CA HIS A 61 -6.49 -5.63 -8.20
C HIS A 61 -5.99 -5.40 -9.64
N TYR A 62 -5.56 -4.18 -9.94
CA TYR A 62 -5.02 -3.87 -11.27
C TYR A 62 -3.61 -4.45 -11.49
N GLY A 63 -2.83 -4.64 -10.42
CA GLY A 63 -1.55 -5.35 -10.50
C GLY A 63 -1.73 -6.81 -10.90
N GLU A 64 -2.70 -7.49 -10.29
CA GLU A 64 -3.06 -8.87 -10.57
C GLU A 64 -3.60 -9.02 -12.00
N ALA A 65 -4.54 -8.16 -12.40
CA ALA A 65 -5.09 -8.16 -13.76
C ALA A 65 -4.06 -7.79 -14.87
N GLY A 66 -2.96 -7.13 -14.49
CA GLY A 66 -1.84 -6.78 -15.38
C GLY A 66 -0.71 -7.81 -15.39
N TYR A 67 -0.73 -8.78 -14.47
CA TYR A 67 0.42 -9.60 -14.12
C TYR A 67 1.01 -10.37 -15.31
N ASP A 68 0.22 -11.21 -15.99
CA ASP A 68 0.72 -12.05 -17.10
C ASP A 68 1.30 -11.23 -18.25
N ARG A 69 0.69 -10.06 -18.53
CA ARG A 69 1.22 -9.13 -19.56
C ARG A 69 2.58 -8.61 -19.16
N VAL A 70 2.75 -8.15 -17.92
CA VAL A 70 4.06 -7.67 -17.43
C VAL A 70 5.07 -8.82 -17.40
N LYS A 71 4.66 -10.01 -16.93
CA LYS A 71 5.47 -11.23 -16.87
C LYS A 71 6.07 -11.58 -18.23
N SER A 72 5.30 -11.49 -19.31
CA SER A 72 5.76 -11.74 -20.69
C SER A 72 6.80 -10.76 -21.22
N MET A 73 7.01 -9.62 -20.56
CA MET A 73 7.88 -8.52 -21.03
C MET A 73 9.19 -8.38 -20.25
N VAL A 74 9.35 -9.11 -19.14
CA VAL A 74 10.51 -8.99 -18.25
C VAL A 74 11.54 -10.08 -18.54
N ASP A 75 12.77 -9.87 -18.09
CA ASP A 75 13.81 -10.91 -18.11
C ASP A 75 13.60 -11.92 -16.98
N GLU A 76 14.31 -13.05 -17.02
CA GLU A 76 14.16 -14.15 -16.04
C GLU A 76 14.34 -13.68 -14.58
N ALA A 77 15.25 -12.73 -14.34
CA ALA A 77 15.41 -12.14 -13.01
C ALA A 77 14.22 -11.24 -12.64
N GLY A 78 13.74 -10.41 -13.56
CA GLY A 78 12.56 -9.56 -13.36
C GLY A 78 11.28 -10.35 -13.14
N ASP A 79 11.18 -11.52 -13.75
CA ASP A 79 10.11 -12.50 -13.55
C ASP A 79 10.00 -12.94 -12.09
N LYS A 80 11.11 -13.43 -11.52
CA LYS A 80 11.20 -13.81 -10.10
C LYS A 80 10.88 -12.65 -9.14
N TRP A 81 11.30 -11.43 -9.50
CA TRP A 81 10.96 -10.23 -8.72
C TRP A 81 9.47 -9.84 -8.82
N LEU A 82 8.84 -10.08 -9.97
CA LEU A 82 7.42 -9.82 -10.18
C LEU A 82 6.56 -10.79 -9.36
N ASP A 83 6.90 -12.07 -9.40
CA ASP A 83 6.25 -13.13 -8.60
C ASP A 83 6.34 -12.80 -7.10
N GLU A 84 7.54 -12.39 -6.64
CA GLU A 84 7.76 -12.00 -5.25
C GLU A 84 6.99 -10.73 -4.86
N HIS A 85 6.92 -9.73 -5.74
CA HIS A 85 6.12 -8.53 -5.53
C HIS A 85 4.63 -8.87 -5.38
N MET A 86 4.10 -9.70 -6.28
CA MET A 86 2.71 -10.18 -6.24
C MET A 86 2.42 -10.95 -4.96
N ARG A 87 3.31 -11.88 -4.58
CA ARG A 87 3.20 -12.68 -3.36
C ARG A 87 3.16 -11.81 -2.11
N ARG A 88 4.11 -10.86 -1.97
CA ARG A 88 4.13 -9.91 -0.85
C ARG A 88 2.85 -9.07 -0.81
N GLY A 89 2.40 -8.59 -1.97
CA GLY A 89 1.14 -7.86 -2.11
C GLY A 89 -0.04 -8.66 -1.56
N LYS A 90 -0.23 -9.89 -2.06
CA LYS A 90 -1.34 -10.79 -1.67
C LYS A 90 -1.33 -11.10 -0.18
N GLN A 91 -0.17 -11.37 0.41
CA GLN A 91 -0.05 -11.74 1.82
C GLN A 91 -0.25 -10.55 2.77
N LEU A 92 0.25 -9.37 2.40
CA LEU A 92 0.39 -8.24 3.32
C LEU A 92 -0.66 -7.14 3.09
N ILE A 93 -1.51 -7.25 2.06
CA ILE A 93 -2.56 -6.26 1.78
C ILE A 93 -3.51 -6.03 2.96
N TYR A 94 -3.74 -7.04 3.80
CA TYR A 94 -4.61 -6.93 4.97
C TYR A 94 -4.11 -5.92 6.01
N VAL A 95 -2.79 -5.66 6.08
CA VAL A 95 -2.23 -4.63 6.97
C VAL A 95 -2.74 -3.24 6.56
N PHE A 96 -2.87 -2.98 5.26
CA PHE A 96 -3.45 -1.74 4.74
C PHE A 96 -4.93 -1.62 5.10
N TYR A 97 -5.69 -2.72 5.04
CA TYR A 97 -7.10 -2.71 5.42
C TYR A 97 -7.31 -2.44 6.91
N VAL A 98 -6.46 -3.00 7.78
CA VAL A 98 -6.48 -2.69 9.22
C VAL A 98 -6.22 -1.21 9.46
N VAL A 99 -5.23 -0.62 8.79
CA VAL A 99 -4.94 0.83 8.92
C VAL A 99 -6.11 1.67 8.39
N ALA A 100 -6.68 1.32 7.24
CA ALA A 100 -7.84 2.02 6.68
C ALA A 100 -9.05 1.97 7.61
N ALA A 101 -9.37 0.78 8.14
CA ALA A 101 -10.47 0.59 9.08
C ALA A 101 -10.24 1.34 10.40
N LEU A 102 -9.04 1.25 10.98
CA LEU A 102 -8.71 1.97 12.20
C LEU A 102 -8.79 3.48 12.00
N SER A 103 -8.35 3.98 10.85
CA SER A 103 -8.46 5.40 10.52
C SER A 103 -9.92 5.85 10.39
N ALA A 104 -10.78 5.03 9.76
CA ALA A 104 -12.22 5.28 9.70
C ALA A 104 -12.86 5.31 11.11
N VAL A 105 -12.50 4.36 11.97
CA VAL A 105 -12.92 4.33 13.39
C VAL A 105 -12.41 5.58 14.12
N GLY A 106 -11.18 6.02 13.85
CA GLY A 106 -10.61 7.26 14.39
C GLY A 106 -11.42 8.49 13.99
N ILE A 107 -11.80 8.60 12.71
CA ILE A 107 -12.66 9.68 12.22
C ILE A 107 -13.99 9.65 12.95
N VAL A 108 -14.67 8.51 13.02
CA VAL A 108 -15.94 8.39 13.76
C VAL A 108 -15.75 8.76 15.24
N GLY A 109 -14.64 8.35 15.85
CA GLY A 109 -14.26 8.68 17.23
C GLY A 109 -14.15 10.19 17.50
N GLU A 110 -13.68 10.98 16.54
CA GLU A 110 -13.64 12.46 16.65
C GLU A 110 -15.04 13.08 16.80
N PHE A 111 -16.12 12.38 16.45
CA PHE A 111 -17.51 12.85 16.58
C PHE A 111 -18.28 12.12 17.67
N ALA A 112 -18.19 10.79 17.71
CA ALA A 112 -19.01 9.96 18.59
C ALA A 112 -18.38 9.71 19.97
N ALA A 113 -17.05 9.80 20.09
CA ALA A 113 -16.35 9.46 21.34
C ALA A 113 -15.09 10.33 21.56
N PRO A 114 -15.24 11.63 21.95
CA PRO A 114 -14.11 12.56 22.05
C PRO A 114 -12.98 12.11 22.97
N LYS A 115 -13.29 11.32 24.02
CA LYS A 115 -12.27 10.75 24.94
C LYS A 115 -11.38 9.70 24.26
N ALA A 116 -11.88 9.00 23.24
CA ALA A 116 -11.15 7.99 22.49
C ALA A 116 -10.44 8.54 21.24
N ALA A 117 -10.79 9.76 20.80
CA ALA A 117 -10.28 10.36 19.57
C ALA A 117 -8.74 10.43 19.51
N VAL A 118 -8.09 10.99 20.52
CA VAL A 118 -6.62 11.09 20.57
C VAL A 118 -5.94 9.73 20.69
N PRO A 119 -6.36 8.81 21.59
CA PRO A 119 -5.84 7.44 21.61
C PRO A 119 -5.96 6.71 20.27
N LEU A 120 -7.10 6.82 19.57
CA LEU A 120 -7.32 6.22 18.25
C LEU A 120 -6.39 6.83 17.19
N ALA A 121 -6.20 8.16 17.22
CA ALA A 121 -5.27 8.83 16.32
C ALA A 121 -3.81 8.39 16.54
N ILE A 122 -3.39 8.22 17.80
CA ILE A 122 -2.04 7.71 18.14
C ILE A 122 -1.88 6.26 17.69
N ALA A 123 -2.88 5.40 17.95
CA ALA A 123 -2.85 4.01 17.50
C ALA A 123 -2.78 3.92 15.96
N THR A 124 -3.57 4.75 15.27
CA THR A 124 -3.54 4.86 13.80
C THR A 124 -2.17 5.30 13.31
N LEU A 125 -1.55 6.29 13.96
CA LEU A 125 -0.22 6.78 13.60
C LEU A 125 0.83 5.65 13.69
N ILE A 126 0.84 4.90 14.79
CA ILE A 126 1.79 3.81 14.99
C ILE A 126 1.62 2.71 13.93
N LEU A 127 0.38 2.26 13.69
CA LEU A 127 0.12 1.23 12.70
C LEU A 127 0.38 1.72 11.27
N ALA A 128 0.03 2.96 10.94
CA ALA A 128 0.30 3.54 9.63
C ALA A 128 1.81 3.67 9.37
N ALA A 129 2.60 4.06 10.38
CA ALA A 129 4.06 4.09 10.28
C ALA A 129 4.66 2.69 10.08
N ALA A 130 4.17 1.68 10.79
CA ALA A 130 4.57 0.29 10.55
C ALA A 130 4.17 -0.19 9.14
N ASN A 131 2.99 0.20 8.67
CA ASN A 131 2.51 -0.13 7.33
C ASN A 131 3.33 0.53 6.20
N LEU A 132 4.02 1.65 6.46
CA LEU A 132 5.02 2.16 5.51
C LEU A 132 6.19 1.21 5.32
N GLY A 133 6.64 0.54 6.39
CA GLY A 133 7.66 -0.52 6.29
C GLY A 133 7.17 -1.69 5.44
N VAL A 134 5.93 -2.11 5.64
CA VAL A 134 5.27 -3.16 4.84
C VAL A 134 5.17 -2.75 3.37
N GLY A 135 4.66 -1.54 3.09
CA GLY A 135 4.58 -1.00 1.74
C GLY A 135 5.94 -0.86 1.05
N GLY A 136 6.96 -0.42 1.80
CA GLY A 136 8.34 -0.38 1.34
C GLY A 136 8.89 -1.76 1.00
N TYR A 137 8.60 -2.77 1.82
CA TYR A 137 9.01 -4.16 1.56
C TYR A 137 8.35 -4.75 0.31
N ILE A 138 7.07 -4.45 0.06
CA ILE A 138 6.37 -4.82 -1.18
C ILE A 138 6.99 -4.08 -2.39
N ALA A 139 7.17 -2.76 -2.27
CA ALA A 139 7.71 -1.91 -3.34
C ALA A 139 9.18 -2.22 -3.66
N TYR A 140 9.95 -2.72 -2.69
CA TYR A 140 11.33 -3.15 -2.88
C TYR A 140 11.43 -4.26 -3.95
N ALA A 141 10.55 -5.25 -3.91
CA ALA A 141 10.48 -6.26 -4.97
C ALA A 141 9.98 -5.66 -6.28
N GLY A 142 8.92 -4.83 -6.23
CA GLY A 142 8.34 -4.18 -7.40
C GLY A 142 9.32 -3.31 -8.20
N GLY A 143 10.21 -2.57 -7.51
CA GLY A 143 11.25 -1.78 -8.15
C GLY A 143 12.21 -2.63 -8.99
N ARG A 144 12.51 -3.87 -8.58
CA ARG A 144 13.49 -4.75 -9.25
C ARG A 144 12.93 -5.47 -10.48
N VAL A 145 11.62 -5.38 -10.73
CA VAL A 145 10.96 -5.99 -11.89
C VAL A 145 11.57 -5.46 -13.18
N ARG A 146 11.65 -4.14 -13.36
CA ARG A 146 12.19 -3.50 -14.58
C ARG A 146 13.41 -2.60 -14.38
N HIS A 147 13.83 -2.36 -13.13
CA HIS A 147 15.05 -1.59 -12.85
C HIS A 147 16.20 -2.53 -12.48
N LYS A 148 17.03 -2.86 -13.46
CA LYS A 148 18.21 -3.72 -13.26
C LYS A 148 19.20 -3.09 -12.30
N GLU A 149 19.27 -1.76 -12.30
CA GLU A 149 20.06 -0.94 -11.37
C GLU A 149 19.67 -1.12 -9.90
N PHE A 150 18.50 -1.68 -9.59
CA PHE A 150 18.08 -1.95 -8.20
C PHE A 150 18.37 -3.39 -7.76
N ARG A 151 18.89 -4.26 -8.63
CA ARG A 151 19.15 -5.67 -8.33
C ARG A 151 20.52 -5.85 -7.67
N PHE A 152 20.64 -5.39 -6.43
CA PHE A 152 21.87 -5.52 -5.62
C PHE A 152 22.14 -6.95 -5.12
N GLU A 153 21.16 -7.84 -5.25
CA GLU A 153 21.19 -9.22 -4.77
C GLU A 153 20.58 -10.17 -5.81
N ALA A 154 20.81 -11.47 -5.62
CA ALA A 154 20.23 -12.49 -6.49
C ALA A 154 18.69 -12.45 -6.44
N PRO A 155 18.00 -12.76 -7.56
CA PRO A 155 16.54 -12.85 -7.55
C PRO A 155 16.04 -13.90 -6.56
N PRO A 156 14.82 -13.73 -6.01
CA PRO A 156 14.21 -14.71 -5.13
C PRO A 156 14.16 -16.09 -5.80
N GLU A 157 14.41 -17.13 -5.02
CA GLU A 157 14.22 -18.50 -5.52
C GLU A 157 12.72 -18.76 -5.77
N PRO A 158 12.36 -19.39 -6.91
CA PRO A 158 10.99 -19.86 -7.13
C PRO A 158 10.60 -20.81 -6.01
N GLN A 159 9.49 -20.53 -5.33
CA GLN A 159 8.93 -21.51 -4.40
C GLN A 159 8.13 -22.55 -5.19
N PRO A 160 8.12 -23.83 -4.75
CA PRO A 160 7.32 -24.86 -5.41
C PRO A 160 5.86 -24.38 -5.48
N GLU A 161 5.28 -24.46 -6.68
CA GLU A 161 3.87 -24.15 -6.89
C GLU A 161 3.04 -24.94 -5.88
N GLN A 162 2.31 -24.23 -5.01
CA GLN A 162 1.21 -24.86 -4.31
C GLN A 162 0.15 -25.15 -5.37
N HIS A 163 0.20 -26.36 -5.91
CA HIS A 163 -0.90 -26.94 -6.67
C HIS A 163 -2.15 -26.83 -5.79
N HIS A 164 -2.96 -25.80 -6.06
CA HIS A 164 -4.34 -25.78 -5.64
C HIS A 164 -5.05 -26.76 -6.57
N ASP A 165 -5.13 -28.02 -6.15
CA ASP A 165 -6.12 -28.94 -6.68
C ASP A 165 -7.49 -28.35 -6.31
N ASP A 166 -8.26 -28.00 -7.35
CA ASP A 166 -9.66 -27.55 -7.27
C ASP A 166 -10.60 -28.61 -6.67
#